data_AF-U6LGT6-F1
#
_entry.id   AF-U6LGT6-F1
#
_cell.length_a   1.000
_cell.length_b   1.000
_cell.length_c   1.000
_cell.angle_alpha   90.00
_cell.angle_beta   90.00
_cell.angle_gamma   90.00
#
_symmetry.space_group_name_H-M   'P 1'
#
loop_
_entity.id
_entity.type
_entity.pdbx_description
1 polymer ?
#
loop_
_entity_poly.entity_id
_entity_poly.type
_entity_poly.pdbx_seq_one_letter_code
_entity_poly.pdbx_strand_id
1 'polypeptide(L)'
;MVRLWVLAVPFCLSGSLRGAAAFRFQPPPSLLPSPDSLQQQQLLQQQQQQQRLPSPAAQAAASPAAAGLHASATAAAAAAAAAAAADELPASIFDLPPSFFKGKKVLVRGDLNVAVVENSSSSSSSSSSSSSSSSSNGAFYTITDATRMHALEPTLRYLLDAGARVLLLSHFKDPKLQQQQQQQQQQQQQQQFSLKFLVQPLQQMLQVPVHFAPSCIGKETEAAADKLKEGEVLLLENVRLTPGEKEDSEALGEGLAALARVYVNDAFGAVHRMHASLHAAAAAAKRRGKLALAGALLLKELEAIHVRKKGLGGRFLLLLVQRVSLWGGAISSAARPACFIVGGSKVSSKAGLLQRLISISKKNDKILIGGCMALTFLKALGYEVGGSIVEDSQLQTCREIKQQAEAAGVRLLLPTDFLLGAAANPQTPAAAAATAAAGIAPNLLALDHGPKTNELYSKEIKECKTIIWNGPMGYTENPAFRGGTAAVAAAAAAATAAGAVSVVGGGDSVAAVKLLQQQNPNLLLSHLSTGGGATLKLLEGAPLPSLGALTTQQQLQQFLKQNS
;
A
#
# COMPACT_ATOMS: atom_id res chain seq x y z
N MET A 1 53.41 48.08 -13.81
CA MET A 1 54.79 48.18 -14.35
C MET A 1 55.57 46.97 -13.86
N VAL A 2 56.30 46.36 -14.79
CA VAL A 2 57.05 45.09 -14.71
C VAL A 2 58.42 45.27 -14.04
N ARG A 3 59.02 44.15 -13.59
CA ARG A 3 60.48 43.78 -13.49
C ARG A 3 60.87 43.44 -12.05
N LEU A 4 61.26 42.22 -11.65
CA LEU A 4 62.15 41.18 -12.20
C LEU A 4 63.59 41.65 -12.35
N TRP A 5 64.49 41.18 -11.48
CA TRP A 5 65.93 41.11 -11.71
C TRP A 5 66.53 39.82 -11.14
N VAL A 6 67.40 39.26 -11.97
CA VAL A 6 68.17 38.02 -11.90
C VAL A 6 69.64 38.39 -11.68
N LEU A 7 70.42 37.54 -11.02
CA LEU A 7 71.89 37.46 -11.05
C LEU A 7 72.23 35.95 -11.14
N ALA A 8 72.74 35.35 -12.24
CA ALA A 8 74.03 35.49 -12.97
C ALA A 8 75.25 35.03 -12.11
N VAL A 9 75.80 33.79 -12.29
CA VAL A 9 76.91 33.34 -13.22
C VAL A 9 78.32 33.64 -12.59
N PRO A 10 79.47 32.90 -12.78
CA PRO A 10 79.96 32.13 -13.96
C PRO A 10 80.87 30.85 -13.79
N PHE A 11 81.08 30.17 -14.95
CA PHE A 11 82.29 29.51 -15.55
C PHE A 11 83.07 28.43 -14.76
N CYS A 12 83.59 27.32 -15.33
CA CYS A 12 84.32 27.18 -16.60
C CYS A 12 84.55 25.68 -17.02
N LEU A 13 84.35 25.39 -18.31
CA LEU A 13 85.10 24.57 -19.31
C LEU A 13 85.66 23.12 -19.11
N SER A 14 85.61 22.42 -20.28
CA SER A 14 86.22 21.16 -20.76
C SER A 14 85.55 19.84 -20.33
N GLY A 15 85.32 18.82 -21.16
CA GLY A 15 85.58 18.58 -22.58
C GLY A 15 85.58 17.05 -22.83
N SER A 16 84.75 16.59 -23.78
CA SER A 16 84.87 15.35 -24.57
C SER A 16 84.32 14.00 -24.07
N LEU A 17 83.24 13.57 -24.76
CA LEU A 17 83.01 12.26 -25.40
C LEU A 17 83.07 10.96 -24.57
N ARG A 18 81.90 10.35 -24.34
CA ARG A 18 81.43 9.08 -24.94
C ARG A 18 80.25 8.51 -24.16
N GLY A 19 79.19 8.11 -24.88
CA GLY A 19 78.40 6.94 -24.51
C GLY A 19 76.98 7.17 -23.98
N ALA A 20 76.03 6.55 -24.70
CA ALA A 20 74.76 6.02 -24.24
C ALA A 20 73.56 6.98 -24.02
N ALA A 21 72.90 7.26 -25.15
CA ALA A 21 71.50 6.89 -25.43
C ALA A 21 70.44 7.04 -24.32
N ALA A 22 69.52 7.97 -24.57
CA ALA A 22 68.22 8.07 -23.95
C ALA A 22 67.37 6.81 -24.20
N PHE A 23 66.96 6.14 -23.13
CA PHE A 23 65.91 5.12 -23.16
C PHE A 23 64.55 5.81 -23.30
N ARG A 24 63.92 5.65 -24.47
CA ARG A 24 62.48 5.85 -24.66
C ARG A 24 61.74 4.65 -24.08
N PHE A 25 60.79 4.89 -23.18
CA PHE A 25 59.79 3.89 -22.80
C PHE A 25 58.88 3.61 -24.02
N GLN A 26 58.91 2.39 -24.54
CA GLN A 26 57.85 1.84 -25.40
C GLN A 26 56.77 1.20 -24.53
N PRO A 27 55.48 1.28 -24.89
CA PRO A 27 54.44 0.48 -24.26
C PRO A 27 54.60 -1.01 -24.64
N PRO A 28 54.15 -1.96 -23.79
CA PRO A 28 54.30 -3.38 -24.07
C PRO A 28 53.42 -3.82 -25.25
N PRO A 29 53.80 -4.89 -25.97
CA PRO A 29 52.99 -5.44 -27.04
C PRO A 29 51.69 -6.02 -26.46
N SER A 30 50.57 -5.69 -27.09
CA SER A 30 49.25 -6.26 -26.84
C SER A 30 49.27 -7.77 -27.10
N LEU A 31 49.08 -8.56 -26.03
CA LEU A 31 48.86 -10.00 -26.08
C LEU A 31 47.56 -10.27 -26.85
N LEU A 32 47.64 -11.08 -27.90
CA LEU A 32 46.47 -11.61 -28.59
C LEU A 32 45.66 -12.50 -27.62
N PRO A 33 44.33 -12.38 -27.59
CA PRO A 33 43.48 -13.22 -26.75
C PRO A 33 43.60 -14.70 -27.12
N SER A 34 43.61 -15.58 -26.12
CA SER A 34 43.64 -17.04 -26.31
C SER A 34 42.34 -17.54 -26.97
N PRO A 35 42.36 -18.68 -27.70
CA PRO A 35 41.19 -19.21 -28.43
C PRO A 35 39.93 -19.35 -27.56
N ASP A 36 40.08 -19.68 -26.28
CA ASP A 36 38.98 -19.86 -25.33
C ASP A 36 38.24 -18.55 -25.01
N SER A 37 38.94 -17.42 -25.06
CA SER A 37 38.33 -16.10 -24.78
C SER A 37 37.49 -15.57 -25.95
N LEU A 38 37.80 -15.98 -27.18
CA LEU A 38 36.98 -15.68 -28.37
C LEU A 38 35.67 -16.49 -28.37
N GLN A 39 35.73 -17.75 -27.93
CA GLN A 39 34.55 -18.61 -27.84
C GLN A 39 33.59 -18.13 -26.73
N GLN A 40 34.14 -17.65 -25.61
CA GLN A 40 33.35 -17.07 -24.52
C GLN A 40 32.73 -15.71 -24.90
N GLN A 41 33.43 -14.88 -25.69
CA GLN A 41 32.87 -13.64 -26.24
C GLN A 41 31.76 -13.88 -27.26
N GLN A 42 31.88 -14.90 -28.12
CA GLN A 42 30.83 -15.26 -29.07
C GLN A 42 29.57 -15.79 -28.37
N LEU A 43 29.72 -16.57 -27.30
CA LEU A 43 28.60 -17.04 -26.46
C LEU A 43 27.88 -15.88 -25.75
N LEU A 44 28.63 -14.89 -25.24
CA LEU A 44 28.05 -13.69 -24.65
C LEU A 44 27.31 -12.82 -25.67
N GLN A 45 27.83 -12.70 -26.90
CA GLN A 45 27.13 -11.97 -27.96
C GLN A 45 25.86 -12.68 -28.44
N GLN A 46 25.85 -14.01 -28.51
CA GLN A 46 24.64 -14.77 -28.84
C GLN A 46 23.57 -14.67 -27.74
N GLN A 47 23.97 -14.70 -26.46
CA GLN A 47 23.04 -14.50 -25.35
C GLN A 47 22.45 -13.07 -25.33
N GLN A 48 23.24 -12.05 -25.69
CA GLN A 48 22.74 -10.68 -25.80
C GLN A 48 21.82 -10.46 -27.00
N GLN A 49 21.98 -11.23 -28.08
CA GLN A 49 21.05 -11.18 -29.22
C GLN A 49 19.71 -11.86 -28.93
N GLN A 50 19.68 -12.91 -28.09
CA GLN A 50 18.44 -13.59 -27.69
C GLN A 50 17.60 -12.81 -26.66
N GLN A 51 18.15 -11.77 -26.03
CA GLN A 51 17.44 -10.94 -25.04
C GLN A 51 16.91 -9.61 -25.58
N ARG A 52 17.02 -9.34 -26.89
CA ARG A 52 16.39 -8.15 -27.50
C ARG A 52 14.96 -8.44 -27.94
N LEU A 53 14.01 -8.00 -27.14
CA LEU A 53 12.64 -7.71 -27.60
C LEU A 53 12.69 -6.57 -28.64
N PRO A 54 11.88 -6.61 -29.72
CA PRO A 54 11.87 -5.54 -30.71
C PRO A 54 11.28 -4.24 -30.12
N SER A 55 11.88 -3.12 -30.47
CA SER A 55 11.41 -1.77 -30.12
C SER A 55 10.19 -1.36 -30.98
N PRO A 56 9.28 -0.52 -30.47
CA PRO A 56 8.10 -0.07 -31.19
C PRO A 56 8.48 1.06 -32.16
N ALA A 57 9.03 0.72 -33.32
CA ALA A 57 9.31 1.71 -34.37
C ALA A 57 9.19 1.20 -35.82
N ALA A 58 8.60 0.03 -36.06
CA ALA A 58 8.46 -0.52 -37.40
C ALA A 58 7.08 -1.15 -37.63
N GLN A 59 6.02 -0.33 -37.60
CA GLN A 59 4.71 -0.63 -38.20
C GLN A 59 3.88 0.67 -38.26
N ALA A 60 4.36 1.64 -39.03
CA ALA A 60 3.61 2.84 -39.39
C ALA A 60 3.90 3.18 -40.86
N ALA A 61 3.35 2.39 -41.77
CA ALA A 61 3.35 2.70 -43.20
C ALA A 61 2.18 2.00 -43.90
N ALA A 62 0.96 2.48 -43.63
CA ALA A 62 -0.17 2.49 -44.58
C ALA A 62 -1.33 3.26 -43.95
N SER A 63 -1.65 4.43 -44.48
CA SER A 63 -2.92 5.13 -44.25
C SER A 63 -3.42 5.65 -45.59
N PRO A 64 -4.73 5.63 -45.85
CA PRO A 64 -5.39 6.75 -46.48
C PRO A 64 -5.91 7.68 -45.39
N ALA A 65 -5.39 8.91 -45.39
CA ALA A 65 -5.78 9.99 -44.51
C ALA A 65 -7.14 10.57 -44.94
N ALA A 66 -8.15 10.50 -44.05
CA ALA A 66 -9.28 11.45 -43.95
C ALA A 66 -10.27 11.05 -42.82
N ALA A 67 -9.83 10.97 -41.56
CA ALA A 67 -10.75 10.86 -40.40
C ALA A 67 -10.13 11.34 -39.05
N GLY A 68 -9.02 12.08 -39.08
CA GLY A 68 -8.15 12.25 -37.90
C GLY A 68 -8.44 13.45 -36.99
N LEU A 69 -9.31 14.38 -37.35
CA LEU A 69 -9.52 15.61 -36.57
C LEU A 69 -10.74 15.58 -35.64
N HIS A 70 -11.69 14.67 -35.87
CA HIS A 70 -12.83 14.46 -34.94
C HIS A 70 -12.57 13.38 -33.88
N ALA A 71 -11.63 12.45 -34.09
CA ALA A 71 -11.36 11.34 -33.17
C ALA A 71 -10.47 11.71 -31.97
N SER A 72 -9.59 12.71 -32.11
CA SER A 72 -8.72 13.15 -31.00
C SER A 72 -9.45 14.06 -30.01
N ALA A 73 -10.37 14.90 -30.51
CA ALA A 73 -11.24 15.72 -29.68
C ALA A 73 -12.24 14.88 -28.89
N THR A 74 -12.74 13.76 -29.45
CA THR A 74 -13.64 12.83 -28.75
C THR A 74 -12.91 11.94 -27.76
N ALA A 75 -11.66 11.53 -28.00
CA ALA A 75 -10.85 10.80 -27.02
C ALA A 75 -10.44 11.67 -25.82
N ALA A 76 -10.06 12.93 -26.06
CA ALA A 76 -9.78 13.89 -25.00
C ALA A 76 -11.05 14.30 -24.24
N ALA A 77 -12.18 14.47 -24.93
CA ALA A 77 -13.48 14.73 -24.30
C ALA A 77 -14.02 13.50 -23.57
N ALA A 78 -13.76 12.27 -24.05
CA ALA A 78 -14.11 11.03 -23.36
C ALA A 78 -13.20 10.77 -22.16
N ALA A 79 -11.91 11.11 -22.24
CA ALA A 79 -11.00 11.08 -21.09
C ALA A 79 -11.34 12.17 -20.08
N ALA A 80 -11.76 13.36 -20.52
CA ALA A 80 -12.25 14.44 -19.66
C ALA A 80 -13.64 14.12 -19.08
N ALA A 81 -14.51 13.44 -19.82
CA ALA A 81 -15.81 12.94 -19.34
C ALA A 81 -15.65 11.75 -18.41
N ALA A 82 -14.65 10.87 -18.63
CA ALA A 82 -14.27 9.81 -17.69
C ALA A 82 -13.62 10.39 -16.43
N ALA A 83 -12.83 11.47 -16.54
CA ALA A 83 -12.31 12.21 -15.41
C ALA A 83 -13.41 12.98 -14.66
N ALA A 84 -14.42 13.51 -15.36
CA ALA A 84 -15.59 14.17 -14.76
C ALA A 84 -16.59 13.18 -14.15
N ALA A 85 -16.71 11.96 -14.70
CA ALA A 85 -17.51 10.86 -14.14
C ALA A 85 -16.79 10.15 -12.98
N ALA A 86 -15.47 10.30 -12.87
CA ALA A 86 -14.66 9.78 -11.76
C ALA A 86 -14.73 10.66 -10.51
N ASP A 87 -15.40 11.83 -10.55
CA ASP A 87 -15.39 12.83 -9.48
C ASP A 87 -16.44 12.58 -8.36
N GLU A 88 -17.29 11.55 -8.55
CA GLU A 88 -18.33 11.10 -7.61
C GLU A 88 -17.98 9.74 -6.99
N LEU A 89 -18.33 9.53 -5.71
CA LEU A 89 -18.23 8.21 -5.08
C LEU A 89 -18.99 7.17 -5.93
N PRO A 90 -18.44 5.94 -6.06
CA PRO A 90 -19.14 4.88 -6.77
C PRO A 90 -20.49 4.59 -6.11
N ALA A 91 -21.44 4.11 -6.91
CA ALA A 91 -22.67 3.53 -6.40
C ALA A 91 -22.36 2.40 -5.41
N SER A 92 -23.11 2.34 -4.33
CA SER A 92 -22.89 1.42 -3.22
C SER A 92 -24.08 0.47 -3.03
N ILE A 93 -23.88 -0.56 -2.21
CA ILE A 93 -24.95 -1.45 -1.78
C ILE A 93 -26.08 -0.73 -1.03
N PHE A 94 -25.81 0.47 -0.47
CA PHE A 94 -26.78 1.26 0.29
C PHE A 94 -27.64 2.18 -0.58
N ASP A 95 -27.27 2.37 -1.85
CA ASP A 95 -28.06 3.17 -2.81
C ASP A 95 -29.23 2.38 -3.40
N LEU A 96 -29.42 1.13 -2.96
CA LEU A 96 -30.47 0.22 -3.39
C LEU A 96 -31.24 -0.31 -2.18
N PRO A 97 -32.57 -0.50 -2.28
CA PRO A 97 -33.34 -1.09 -1.20
C PRO A 97 -32.92 -2.54 -0.95
N PRO A 98 -32.97 -3.07 0.28
CA PRO A 98 -32.64 -4.47 0.57
C PRO A 98 -33.40 -5.48 -0.29
N SER A 99 -34.66 -5.19 -0.62
CA SER A 99 -35.49 -6.02 -1.51
C SER A 99 -34.87 -6.25 -2.89
N PHE A 100 -33.97 -5.37 -3.33
CA PHE A 100 -33.22 -5.55 -4.57
C PHE A 100 -32.32 -6.79 -4.50
N PHE A 101 -31.73 -7.12 -3.36
CA PHE A 101 -30.75 -8.21 -3.26
C PHE A 101 -31.38 -9.59 -3.03
N LYS A 102 -32.64 -9.64 -2.61
CA LYS A 102 -33.36 -10.88 -2.29
C LYS A 102 -33.29 -11.91 -3.43
N GLY A 103 -32.84 -13.12 -3.10
CA GLY A 103 -32.71 -14.25 -4.03
C GLY A 103 -31.58 -14.12 -5.06
N LYS A 104 -30.94 -12.96 -5.19
CA LYS A 104 -29.88 -12.73 -6.18
C LYS A 104 -28.55 -13.29 -5.71
N LYS A 105 -27.80 -13.87 -6.65
CA LYS A 105 -26.38 -14.17 -6.46
C LYS A 105 -25.60 -12.86 -6.50
N VAL A 106 -24.84 -12.57 -5.44
CA VAL A 106 -24.01 -11.37 -5.31
C VAL A 106 -22.56 -11.80 -5.13
N LEU A 107 -21.69 -11.43 -6.07
CA LEU A 107 -20.25 -11.69 -5.97
C LEU A 107 -19.60 -10.54 -5.20
N VAL A 108 -19.06 -10.84 -4.03
CA VAL A 108 -18.39 -9.88 -3.15
C VAL A 108 -16.89 -10.13 -3.18
N ARG A 109 -16.12 -9.16 -3.68
CA ARG A 109 -14.66 -9.15 -3.58
C ARG A 109 -14.26 -8.48 -2.26
N GLY A 110 -13.92 -9.29 -1.25
CA GLY A 110 -13.45 -8.82 0.06
C GLY A 110 -11.93 -9.01 0.23
N ASP A 111 -11.32 -8.39 1.24
CA ASP A 111 -9.89 -8.58 1.55
C ASP A 111 -9.71 -9.46 2.78
N LEU A 112 -9.68 -10.78 2.59
CA LEU A 112 -9.48 -11.79 3.63
C LEU A 112 -8.02 -12.24 3.80
N ASN A 113 -7.05 -11.41 3.41
CA ASN A 113 -5.64 -11.71 3.63
C ASN A 113 -5.23 -11.50 5.10
N VAL A 114 -5.80 -12.33 5.99
CA VAL A 114 -5.65 -12.27 7.46
C VAL A 114 -4.26 -12.71 7.92
N ALA A 115 -3.84 -12.23 9.09
CA ALA A 115 -2.61 -12.71 9.72
C ALA A 115 -2.86 -14.07 10.39
N VAL A 116 -1.92 -14.99 10.20
CA VAL A 116 -2.03 -16.37 10.68
C VAL A 116 -0.69 -16.90 11.17
N VAL A 117 -0.74 -17.95 11.99
CA VAL A 117 0.40 -18.81 12.32
C VAL A 117 0.12 -20.20 11.74
N GLU A 118 1.16 -20.84 11.19
CA GLU A 118 1.09 -22.22 10.69
C GLU A 118 1.08 -23.18 11.87
N ASN A 119 0.07 -24.06 11.92
CA ASN A 119 0.02 -25.11 12.93
C ASN A 119 1.01 -26.19 12.50
N SER A 120 2.16 -26.27 13.18
CA SER A 120 3.14 -27.33 12.92
C SER A 120 2.49 -28.68 13.20
N SER A 121 2.17 -29.44 12.16
CA SER A 121 1.87 -30.85 12.31
C SER A 121 3.13 -31.52 12.84
N SER A 122 3.10 -31.93 14.11
CA SER A 122 4.16 -32.68 14.75
C SER A 122 4.46 -33.96 13.96
N SER A 123 5.54 -33.92 13.17
CA SER A 123 6.26 -35.13 12.77
C SER A 123 7.00 -35.66 13.99
N SER A 124 6.31 -36.43 14.83
CA SER A 124 6.93 -37.44 15.67
C SER A 124 5.93 -38.56 15.93
N SER A 125 6.25 -39.70 15.32
CA SER A 125 5.77 -41.01 15.70
C SER A 125 5.91 -41.23 17.21
N SER A 126 4.79 -41.36 17.92
CA SER A 126 4.72 -42.26 19.06
C SER A 126 3.27 -42.69 19.28
N SER A 127 3.09 -44.00 19.20
CA SER A 127 1.89 -44.75 19.53
C SER A 127 1.47 -44.54 20.98
N SER A 128 0.20 -44.22 21.20
CA SER A 128 -0.62 -44.91 22.21
C SER A 128 -2.08 -44.49 22.12
N SER A 129 -2.91 -45.51 22.14
CA SER A 129 -4.36 -45.51 22.14
C SER A 129 -4.95 -44.92 23.43
N SER A 130 -5.94 -44.05 23.30
CA SER A 130 -7.22 -44.18 24.01
C SER A 130 -8.21 -43.08 23.59
N SER A 131 -9.47 -43.50 23.57
CA SER A 131 -10.68 -42.86 23.08
C SER A 131 -11.16 -41.67 23.90
N SER A 132 -11.49 -40.56 23.23
CA SER A 132 -12.70 -39.78 23.50
C SER A 132 -12.93 -38.72 22.42
N SER A 133 -14.17 -38.64 21.98
CA SER A 133 -14.75 -37.79 20.94
C SER A 133 -14.49 -36.28 21.09
N SER A 134 -13.89 -35.68 20.07
CA SER A 134 -14.32 -34.39 19.51
C SER A 134 -13.62 -34.18 18.15
N SER A 135 -14.39 -34.04 17.08
CA SER A 135 -13.88 -33.80 15.72
C SER A 135 -13.23 -32.41 15.61
N SER A 136 -11.97 -32.29 15.99
CA SER A 136 -11.14 -31.17 15.57
C SER A 136 -10.55 -31.48 14.20
N ASN A 137 -11.26 -31.11 13.13
CA ASN A 137 -10.65 -30.96 11.81
C ASN A 137 -9.59 -29.84 11.94
N GLY A 138 -8.35 -30.21 12.22
CA GLY A 138 -7.28 -29.27 12.53
C GLY A 138 -7.06 -28.32 11.35
N ALA A 139 -7.45 -27.06 11.51
CA ALA A 139 -7.16 -26.02 10.53
C ALA A 139 -5.64 -25.91 10.37
N PHE A 140 -5.15 -25.86 9.12
CA PHE A 140 -3.72 -25.67 8.81
C PHE A 140 -3.17 -24.37 9.41
N TYR A 141 -4.03 -23.36 9.54
CA TYR A 141 -3.70 -22.04 10.07
C TYR A 141 -4.53 -21.71 11.30
N THR A 142 -3.91 -21.04 12.26
CA THR A 142 -4.58 -20.32 13.34
C THR A 142 -4.57 -18.82 13.05
N ILE A 143 -5.74 -18.17 13.03
CA ILE A 143 -5.86 -16.72 12.80
C ILE A 143 -5.35 -15.97 14.02
N THR A 144 -4.38 -15.06 13.81
CA THR A 144 -3.84 -14.20 14.86
C THR A 144 -4.38 -12.77 14.81
N ASP A 145 -4.85 -12.31 13.65
CA ASP A 145 -5.57 -11.04 13.49
C ASP A 145 -6.74 -11.19 12.51
N ALA A 146 -7.97 -11.18 13.06
CA ALA A 146 -9.23 -11.28 12.33
C ALA A 146 -9.78 -9.91 11.86
N THR A 147 -9.04 -8.80 12.04
CA THR A 147 -9.53 -7.44 11.74
C THR A 147 -10.08 -7.31 10.33
N ARG A 148 -9.42 -7.93 9.34
CA ARG A 148 -9.84 -7.89 7.94
C ARG A 148 -11.18 -8.61 7.71
N MET A 149 -11.46 -9.68 8.45
CA MET A 149 -12.76 -10.36 8.41
C MET A 149 -13.85 -9.49 9.01
N HIS A 150 -13.63 -8.95 10.20
CA HIS A 150 -14.59 -8.06 10.85
C HIS A 150 -14.82 -6.76 10.08
N ALA A 151 -13.82 -6.26 9.35
CA ALA A 151 -13.96 -5.10 8.48
C ALA A 151 -14.93 -5.37 7.31
N LEU A 152 -14.99 -6.62 6.81
CA LEU A 152 -15.87 -7.05 5.72
C LEU A 152 -17.28 -7.42 6.21
N GLU A 153 -17.42 -7.77 7.48
CA GLU A 153 -18.66 -8.25 8.10
C GLU A 153 -19.89 -7.36 7.81
N PRO A 154 -19.83 -6.00 7.89
CA PRO A 154 -21.00 -5.15 7.64
C PRO A 154 -21.59 -5.32 6.23
N THR A 155 -20.73 -5.47 5.21
CA THR A 155 -21.17 -5.71 3.82
C THR A 155 -21.84 -7.07 3.69
N LEU A 156 -21.25 -8.11 4.29
CA LEU A 156 -21.79 -9.46 4.23
C LEU A 156 -23.14 -9.53 4.96
N ARG A 157 -23.22 -8.99 6.18
CA ARG A 157 -24.45 -8.98 6.97
C ARG A 157 -25.58 -8.25 6.25
N TYR A 158 -25.33 -7.06 5.69
CA TYR A 158 -26.33 -6.32 4.92
C TYR A 158 -26.91 -7.14 3.76
N LEU A 159 -26.05 -7.81 2.99
CA LEU A 159 -26.48 -8.62 1.85
C LEU A 159 -27.22 -9.90 2.30
N LEU A 160 -26.72 -10.57 3.33
CA LEU A 160 -27.33 -11.79 3.86
C LEU A 160 -28.71 -11.52 4.48
N ASP A 161 -28.83 -10.46 5.29
CA ASP A 161 -30.10 -10.04 5.90
C ASP A 161 -31.13 -9.59 4.84
N ALA A 162 -30.64 -9.09 3.70
CA ALA A 162 -31.46 -8.77 2.53
C ALA A 162 -31.90 -10.01 1.71
N GLY A 163 -31.49 -11.22 2.12
CA GLY A 163 -31.81 -12.49 1.44
C GLY A 163 -30.95 -12.76 0.20
N ALA A 164 -29.78 -12.13 0.07
CA ALA A 164 -28.86 -12.43 -1.02
C ALA A 164 -28.23 -13.83 -0.86
N ARG A 165 -27.77 -14.38 -1.98
CA ARG A 165 -26.90 -15.55 -2.04
C ARG A 165 -25.48 -15.06 -2.29
N VAL A 166 -24.63 -15.08 -1.26
CA VAL A 166 -23.35 -14.37 -1.32
C VAL A 166 -22.23 -15.30 -1.83
N LEU A 167 -21.59 -14.93 -2.92
CA LEU A 167 -20.35 -15.56 -3.39
C LEU A 167 -19.19 -14.70 -2.92
N LEU A 168 -18.36 -15.20 -2.02
CA LEU A 168 -17.27 -14.45 -1.41
C LEU A 168 -15.94 -14.80 -2.06
N LEU A 169 -15.28 -13.80 -2.64
CA LEU A 169 -14.02 -13.92 -3.34
C LEU A 169 -12.93 -13.15 -2.61
N SER A 170 -11.77 -13.79 -2.39
CA SER A 170 -10.59 -13.12 -1.82
C SER A 170 -9.28 -13.68 -2.38
N HIS A 171 -8.19 -13.01 -2.05
CA HIS A 171 -6.85 -13.56 -2.13
C HIS A 171 -6.32 -13.90 -0.73
N PHE A 172 -5.31 -14.77 -0.66
CA PHE A 172 -4.54 -15.03 0.55
C PHE A 172 -3.06 -15.27 0.22
N LYS A 173 -2.18 -14.57 0.93
CA LYS A 173 -0.73 -14.51 0.66
C LYS A 173 -0.45 -14.29 -0.85
N ASP A 174 0.75 -14.61 -1.31
CA ASP A 174 1.11 -14.49 -2.72
C ASP A 174 1.77 -15.77 -3.24
N PRO A 175 1.00 -16.70 -3.85
CA PRO A 175 1.57 -17.92 -4.41
C PRO A 175 2.49 -17.56 -5.58
N LYS A 176 3.77 -17.95 -5.49
CA LYS A 176 4.66 -17.94 -6.65
C LYS A 176 4.35 -19.18 -7.47
N LEU A 177 3.42 -19.06 -8.41
CA LEU A 177 3.12 -20.12 -9.38
C LEU A 177 4.37 -20.39 -10.21
N GLN A 178 5.16 -21.39 -9.82
CA GLN A 178 6.23 -21.92 -10.66
C GLN A 178 5.58 -22.90 -11.63
N GLN A 179 5.57 -22.56 -12.93
CA GLN A 179 4.92 -23.34 -13.99
C GLN A 179 5.56 -24.73 -14.23
N GLN A 180 6.60 -25.12 -13.48
CA GLN A 180 7.37 -26.35 -13.67
C GLN A 180 7.53 -27.19 -12.38
N GLN A 181 6.57 -27.12 -11.45
CA GLN A 181 6.60 -27.98 -10.27
C GLN A 181 5.94 -29.34 -10.52
N GLN A 182 6.47 -30.38 -9.88
CA GLN A 182 5.88 -31.72 -9.87
C GLN A 182 4.46 -31.66 -9.27
N GLN A 183 3.55 -32.52 -9.72
CA GLN A 183 2.13 -32.52 -9.29
C GLN A 183 1.94 -32.51 -7.76
N GLN A 184 2.81 -33.22 -7.02
CA GLN A 184 2.76 -33.24 -5.55
C GLN A 184 3.08 -31.87 -4.93
N GLN A 185 4.03 -31.13 -5.48
CA GLN A 185 4.38 -29.79 -5.01
C GLN A 185 3.26 -28.78 -5.32
N GLN A 186 2.59 -28.92 -6.46
CA GLN A 186 1.43 -28.10 -6.80
C GLN A 186 0.26 -28.31 -5.82
N GLN A 187 -0.01 -29.57 -5.44
CA GLN A 187 -1.05 -29.88 -4.44
C GLN A 187 -0.70 -29.33 -3.06
N GLN A 188 0.56 -29.43 -2.63
CA GLN A 188 1.02 -28.84 -1.36
C GLN A 188 0.92 -27.32 -1.36
N GLN A 189 1.30 -26.65 -2.46
CA GLN A 189 1.11 -25.21 -2.60
C GLN A 189 -0.37 -24.83 -2.55
N GLN A 190 -1.23 -25.54 -3.27
CA GLN A 190 -2.67 -25.27 -3.24
C GLN A 190 -3.22 -25.36 -1.82
N GLN A 191 -2.80 -26.35 -1.03
CA GLN A 191 -3.19 -26.45 0.39
C GLN A 191 -2.66 -25.28 1.23
N GLN A 192 -1.40 -24.88 1.06
CA GLN A 192 -0.79 -23.79 1.81
C GLN A 192 -1.43 -22.42 1.51
N PHE A 193 -1.92 -22.21 0.29
CA PHE A 193 -2.52 -20.95 -0.14
C PHE A 193 -4.05 -20.99 -0.19
N SER A 194 -4.68 -22.09 0.19
CA SER A 194 -6.14 -22.24 0.15
C SER A 194 -6.83 -21.30 1.15
N LEU A 195 -8.01 -20.80 0.80
CA LEU A 195 -8.89 -20.06 1.71
C LEU A 195 -9.78 -20.97 2.57
N LYS A 196 -9.73 -22.30 2.39
CA LYS A 196 -10.63 -23.25 3.07
C LYS A 196 -10.60 -23.15 4.60
N PHE A 197 -9.46 -22.76 5.19
CA PHE A 197 -9.34 -22.56 6.64
C PHE A 197 -10.24 -21.44 7.19
N LEU A 198 -10.75 -20.54 6.34
CA LEU A 198 -11.65 -19.45 6.73
C LEU A 198 -13.13 -19.86 6.81
N VAL A 199 -13.51 -21.05 6.32
CA VAL A 199 -14.92 -21.49 6.30
C VAL A 199 -15.52 -21.49 7.69
N GLN A 200 -14.88 -22.17 8.65
CA GLN A 200 -15.37 -22.23 10.03
C GLN A 200 -15.33 -20.86 10.73
N PRO A 201 -14.22 -20.09 10.68
CA PRO A 201 -14.20 -18.72 11.23
C PRO A 201 -15.28 -17.79 10.66
N LEU A 202 -15.52 -17.82 9.35
CA LEU A 202 -16.58 -17.02 8.72
C LEU A 202 -17.96 -17.48 9.17
N GLN A 203 -18.20 -18.78 9.27
CA GLN A 203 -19.46 -19.33 9.76
C GLN A 203 -19.73 -18.94 11.21
N GLN A 204 -18.70 -18.95 12.07
CA GLN A 204 -18.80 -18.48 13.45
C GLN A 204 -19.06 -16.97 13.55
N MET A 205 -18.42 -16.16 12.69
CA MET A 205 -18.63 -14.72 12.66
C MET A 205 -20.04 -14.36 12.16
N LEU A 206 -20.47 -14.98 11.06
CA LEU A 206 -21.72 -14.62 10.39
C LEU A 206 -22.95 -15.34 10.97
N GLN A 207 -22.77 -16.46 11.67
CA GLN A 207 -23.86 -17.30 12.18
C GLN A 207 -24.80 -17.80 11.06
N VAL A 208 -24.25 -18.05 9.87
CA VAL A 208 -24.95 -18.62 8.71
C VAL A 208 -24.10 -19.71 8.06
N PRO A 209 -24.68 -20.66 7.30
CA PRO A 209 -23.91 -21.66 6.57
C PRO A 209 -22.90 -21.03 5.61
N VAL A 210 -21.64 -21.47 5.71
CA VAL A 210 -20.57 -21.11 4.77
C VAL A 210 -20.09 -22.36 4.05
N HIS A 211 -20.27 -22.37 2.74
CA HIS A 211 -19.80 -23.42 1.84
C HIS A 211 -18.48 -23.03 1.19
N PHE A 212 -17.80 -23.98 0.56
CA PHE A 212 -16.52 -23.75 -0.11
C PHE A 212 -16.53 -24.30 -1.53
N ALA A 213 -16.03 -23.52 -2.50
CA ALA A 213 -15.78 -23.97 -3.85
C ALA A 213 -14.25 -24.14 -4.09
N PRO A 214 -13.80 -25.25 -4.70
CA PRO A 214 -12.37 -25.51 -4.92
C PRO A 214 -11.73 -24.66 -6.01
N SER A 215 -12.52 -23.86 -6.73
CA SER A 215 -12.07 -22.94 -7.79
C SER A 215 -12.88 -21.64 -7.75
N CYS A 216 -12.32 -20.57 -8.31
CA CYS A 216 -13.01 -19.29 -8.50
C CYS A 216 -14.04 -19.32 -9.64
N ILE A 217 -13.81 -20.13 -10.66
CA ILE A 217 -14.63 -20.23 -11.88
C ILE A 217 -14.70 -21.68 -12.37
N GLY A 218 -15.69 -21.97 -13.22
CA GLY A 218 -15.89 -23.30 -13.82
C GLY A 218 -17.15 -24.00 -13.34
N LYS A 219 -17.47 -25.14 -13.98
CA LYS A 219 -18.76 -25.84 -13.82
C LYS A 219 -19.08 -26.27 -12.39
N GLU A 220 -18.07 -26.69 -11.62
CA GLU A 220 -18.27 -27.08 -10.22
C GLU A 220 -18.65 -25.88 -9.35
N THR A 221 -17.97 -24.75 -9.52
CA THR A 221 -18.27 -23.50 -8.83
C THR A 221 -19.63 -22.94 -9.23
N GLU A 222 -20.00 -23.02 -10.51
CA GLU A 222 -21.32 -22.64 -11.02
C GLU A 222 -22.42 -23.49 -10.36
N ALA A 223 -22.26 -24.81 -10.34
CA ALA A 223 -23.21 -25.73 -9.72
C ALA A 223 -23.34 -25.50 -8.21
N ALA A 224 -22.23 -25.22 -7.51
CA ALA A 224 -22.26 -24.86 -6.09
C ALA A 224 -22.99 -23.53 -5.85
N ALA A 225 -22.74 -22.52 -6.70
CA ALA A 225 -23.40 -21.22 -6.62
C ALA A 225 -24.91 -21.32 -6.90
N ASP A 226 -25.34 -22.21 -7.80
CA ASP A 226 -26.75 -22.41 -8.12
C ASP A 226 -27.52 -23.12 -7.00
N LYS A 227 -26.85 -24.01 -6.26
CA LYS A 227 -27.41 -24.72 -5.09
C LYS A 227 -27.46 -23.87 -3.82
N LEU A 228 -26.76 -22.74 -3.79
CA LEU A 228 -26.68 -21.86 -2.63
C LEU A 228 -28.08 -21.31 -2.28
N LYS A 229 -28.46 -21.36 -0.99
CA LYS A 229 -29.75 -20.82 -0.52
C LYS A 229 -29.64 -19.36 -0.12
N GLU A 230 -30.79 -18.68 -0.03
CA GLU A 230 -30.86 -17.30 0.47
C GLU A 230 -30.26 -17.21 1.88
N GLY A 231 -29.44 -16.19 2.12
CA GLY A 231 -28.77 -16.00 3.41
C GLY A 231 -27.57 -16.94 3.65
N GLU A 232 -27.12 -17.71 2.65
CA GLU A 232 -25.91 -18.52 2.73
C GLU A 232 -24.73 -17.89 1.98
N VAL A 233 -23.52 -18.31 2.34
CA VAL A 233 -22.26 -17.86 1.72
C VAL A 233 -21.58 -19.02 1.01
N LEU A 234 -21.08 -18.79 -0.20
CA LEU A 234 -20.12 -19.65 -0.88
C LEU A 234 -18.76 -18.94 -0.94
N LEU A 235 -17.80 -19.40 -0.14
CA LEU A 235 -16.41 -18.94 -0.22
C LEU A 235 -15.72 -19.60 -1.42
N LEU A 236 -15.25 -18.78 -2.35
CA LEU A 236 -14.46 -19.23 -3.48
C LEU A 236 -13.00 -19.44 -3.06
N GLU A 237 -12.29 -20.32 -3.77
CA GLU A 237 -10.86 -20.54 -3.55
C GLU A 237 -10.05 -19.25 -3.78
N ASN A 238 -8.82 -19.20 -3.27
CA ASN A 238 -7.90 -18.08 -3.43
C ASN A 238 -7.73 -17.69 -4.90
N VAL A 239 -8.15 -16.47 -5.23
CA VAL A 239 -8.12 -15.98 -6.62
C VAL A 239 -6.73 -15.91 -7.22
N ARG A 240 -5.68 -15.80 -6.41
CA ARG A 240 -4.28 -15.82 -6.90
C ARG A 240 -3.80 -17.21 -7.30
N LEU A 241 -4.53 -18.27 -6.98
CA LEU A 241 -4.29 -19.60 -7.53
C LEU A 241 -4.90 -19.76 -8.93
N THR A 242 -5.79 -18.85 -9.33
CA THR A 242 -6.36 -18.84 -10.67
C THR A 242 -5.46 -18.01 -11.61
N PRO A 243 -4.97 -18.58 -12.72
CA PRO A 243 -4.17 -17.84 -13.69
C PRO A 243 -4.90 -16.59 -14.21
N GLY A 244 -4.17 -15.49 -14.40
CA GLY A 244 -4.71 -14.25 -14.95
C GLY A 244 -5.19 -13.23 -13.91
N GLU A 245 -5.19 -13.55 -12.61
CA GLU A 245 -5.60 -12.61 -11.56
C GLU A 245 -4.71 -11.36 -11.52
N LYS A 246 -3.38 -11.50 -11.60
CA LYS A 246 -2.46 -10.35 -11.52
C LYS A 246 -2.31 -9.60 -12.84
N GLU A 247 -2.65 -10.27 -13.93
CA GLU A 247 -2.53 -9.78 -15.30
C GLU A 247 -3.83 -9.09 -15.78
N ASP A 248 -4.80 -8.89 -14.88
CA ASP A 248 -6.11 -8.32 -15.20
C ASP A 248 -6.83 -9.05 -16.35
N SER A 249 -6.75 -10.38 -16.35
CA SER A 249 -7.29 -11.23 -17.42
C SER A 249 -8.79 -11.02 -17.63
N GLU A 250 -9.17 -10.64 -18.85
CA GLU A 250 -10.56 -10.50 -19.26
C GLU A 250 -11.33 -11.82 -19.15
N ALA A 251 -10.70 -12.96 -19.49
CA ALA A 251 -11.33 -14.27 -19.40
C ALA A 251 -11.72 -14.62 -17.95
N LEU A 252 -10.84 -14.33 -16.99
CA LEU A 252 -11.15 -14.51 -15.57
C LEU A 252 -12.23 -13.52 -15.11
N GLY A 253 -12.14 -12.25 -15.54
CA GLY A 253 -13.16 -11.23 -15.26
C GLY A 253 -14.56 -11.64 -15.76
N GLU A 254 -14.66 -12.16 -16.97
CA GLU A 254 -15.91 -12.65 -17.57
C GLU A 254 -16.47 -13.89 -16.87
N GLY A 255 -15.59 -14.83 -16.48
CA GLY A 255 -15.98 -16.00 -15.70
C GLY A 255 -16.57 -15.59 -14.34
N LEU A 256 -15.91 -14.69 -13.63
CA LEU A 256 -16.38 -14.16 -12.34
C LEU A 256 -17.70 -13.39 -12.48
N ALA A 257 -17.79 -12.50 -13.47
CA ALA A 257 -19.00 -11.71 -13.73
C ALA A 257 -20.19 -12.59 -14.14
N ALA A 258 -19.96 -13.78 -14.71
CA ALA A 258 -21.03 -14.72 -15.07
C ALA A 258 -21.74 -15.32 -13.84
N LEU A 259 -21.01 -15.56 -12.76
CA LEU A 259 -21.51 -16.28 -11.57
C LEU A 259 -22.63 -15.56 -10.82
N ALA A 260 -22.66 -14.22 -10.87
CA ALA A 260 -23.53 -13.39 -10.06
C ALA A 260 -24.32 -12.36 -10.88
N ARG A 261 -25.44 -11.87 -10.33
CA ARG A 261 -26.24 -10.79 -10.93
C ARG A 261 -25.73 -9.41 -10.54
N VAL A 262 -25.03 -9.31 -9.41
CA VAL A 262 -24.44 -8.08 -8.88
C VAL A 262 -23.00 -8.37 -8.49
N TYR A 263 -22.09 -7.47 -8.82
CA TYR A 263 -20.72 -7.46 -8.34
C TYR A 263 -20.59 -6.39 -7.25
N VAL A 264 -19.87 -6.70 -6.17
CA VAL A 264 -19.57 -5.79 -5.07
C VAL A 264 -18.07 -5.83 -4.81
N ASN A 265 -17.40 -4.68 -4.85
CA ASN A 265 -16.02 -4.53 -4.41
C ASN A 265 -15.99 -3.95 -2.99
N ASP A 266 -15.41 -4.69 -2.07
CA ASP A 266 -15.20 -4.27 -0.68
C ASP A 266 -13.75 -4.49 -0.22
N ALA A 267 -12.82 -4.65 -1.17
CA ALA A 267 -11.42 -4.98 -0.92
C ALA A 267 -10.52 -3.74 -1.05
N PHE A 268 -10.75 -2.71 -0.23
CA PHE A 268 -10.00 -1.43 -0.31
C PHE A 268 -8.47 -1.62 -0.25
N GLY A 269 -7.95 -2.57 0.52
CA GLY A 269 -6.51 -2.86 0.57
C GLY A 269 -5.88 -3.20 -0.78
N ALA A 270 -6.67 -3.64 -1.75
CA ALA A 270 -6.19 -4.05 -3.06
C ALA A 270 -6.61 -3.11 -4.21
N VAL A 271 -7.40 -2.05 -3.97
CA VAL A 271 -7.97 -1.23 -5.06
C VAL A 271 -6.94 -0.44 -5.88
N HIS A 272 -5.73 -0.27 -5.35
CA HIS A 272 -4.59 0.31 -6.06
C HIS A 272 -4.01 -0.60 -7.15
N ARG A 273 -4.50 -1.84 -7.29
CA ARG A 273 -4.03 -2.82 -8.27
C ARG A 273 -5.04 -3.01 -9.39
N MET A 274 -4.54 -3.22 -10.61
CA MET A 274 -5.33 -3.74 -11.72
C MET A 274 -5.25 -5.25 -11.71
N HIS A 275 -6.14 -5.89 -10.96
CA HIS A 275 -6.27 -7.34 -10.93
C HIS A 275 -7.64 -7.74 -11.47
N ALA A 276 -7.74 -8.94 -12.03
CA ALA A 276 -8.94 -9.40 -12.72
C ALA A 276 -10.17 -9.39 -11.79
N SER A 277 -10.02 -9.83 -10.53
CA SER A 277 -11.12 -9.85 -9.57
C SER A 277 -11.60 -8.47 -9.08
N LEU A 278 -10.83 -7.42 -9.34
CA LEU A 278 -11.12 -6.04 -8.92
C LEU A 278 -11.55 -5.15 -10.09
N HIS A 279 -10.86 -5.26 -11.23
CA HIS A 279 -11.03 -4.40 -12.39
C HIS A 279 -11.76 -5.14 -13.52
N ALA A 280 -11.17 -6.17 -14.13
CA ALA A 280 -11.81 -6.91 -15.23
C ALA A 280 -13.22 -7.45 -14.88
N ALA A 281 -13.41 -8.00 -13.68
CA ALA A 281 -14.70 -8.54 -13.24
C ALA A 281 -15.78 -7.45 -13.09
N ALA A 282 -15.41 -6.28 -12.55
CA ALA A 282 -16.31 -5.14 -12.43
C ALA A 282 -16.70 -4.58 -13.81
N ALA A 283 -15.71 -4.44 -14.70
CA ALA A 283 -15.92 -4.00 -16.08
C ALA A 283 -16.80 -4.99 -16.87
N ALA A 284 -16.54 -6.29 -16.74
CA ALA A 284 -17.35 -7.36 -17.35
C ALA A 284 -18.80 -7.35 -16.83
N ALA A 285 -19.01 -7.15 -15.52
CA ALA A 285 -20.35 -7.02 -14.96
C ALA A 285 -21.12 -5.85 -15.61
N LYS A 286 -20.50 -4.67 -15.73
CA LYS A 286 -21.10 -3.49 -16.37
C LYS A 286 -21.43 -3.73 -17.85
N ARG A 287 -20.51 -4.33 -18.62
CA ARG A 287 -20.76 -4.69 -20.04
C ARG A 287 -21.96 -5.62 -20.21
N ARG A 288 -22.23 -6.46 -19.22
CA ARG A 288 -23.37 -7.40 -19.20
C ARG A 288 -24.65 -6.77 -18.62
N GLY A 289 -24.69 -5.45 -18.46
CA GLY A 289 -25.84 -4.73 -17.90
C GLY A 289 -26.08 -5.03 -16.42
N LYS A 290 -25.04 -5.42 -15.68
CA LYS A 290 -25.10 -5.68 -14.24
C LYS A 290 -24.48 -4.50 -13.47
N LEU A 291 -24.84 -4.38 -12.20
CA LEU A 291 -24.27 -3.37 -11.30
C LEU A 291 -22.96 -3.87 -10.68
N ALA A 292 -21.96 -2.99 -10.62
CA ALA A 292 -20.69 -3.17 -9.94
C ALA A 292 -20.58 -2.12 -8.82
N LEU A 293 -20.91 -2.51 -7.59
CA LEU A 293 -21.12 -1.59 -6.47
C LEU A 293 -19.93 -1.58 -5.50
N ALA A 294 -19.80 -0.51 -4.72
CA ALA A 294 -18.95 -0.48 -3.54
C ALA A 294 -19.65 -1.12 -2.33
N GLY A 295 -18.89 -1.90 -1.56
CA GLY A 295 -19.31 -2.37 -0.24
C GLY A 295 -19.11 -1.32 0.86
N ALA A 296 -19.50 -1.67 2.08
CA ALA A 296 -19.46 -0.81 3.25
C ALA A 296 -18.04 -0.44 3.69
N LEU A 297 -17.08 -1.37 3.65
CA LEU A 297 -15.68 -1.10 4.00
C LEU A 297 -15.05 -0.15 2.99
N LEU A 298 -15.22 -0.42 1.70
CA LEU A 298 -14.70 0.43 0.64
C LEU A 298 -15.27 1.84 0.75
N LEU A 299 -16.58 1.98 0.92
CA LEU A 299 -17.22 3.28 1.10
C LEU A 299 -16.67 4.02 2.32
N LYS A 300 -16.60 3.34 3.48
CA LYS A 300 -16.05 3.91 4.72
C LYS A 300 -14.62 4.41 4.54
N GLU A 301 -13.77 3.64 3.87
CA GLU A 301 -12.38 4.01 3.61
C GLU A 301 -12.27 5.24 2.69
N LEU A 302 -13.09 5.30 1.64
CA LEU A 302 -13.16 6.46 0.74
C LEU A 302 -13.66 7.71 1.47
N GLU A 303 -14.71 7.58 2.29
CA GLU A 303 -15.28 8.67 3.08
C GLU A 303 -14.34 9.19 4.17
N ALA A 304 -13.64 8.30 4.87
CA ALA A 304 -12.71 8.68 5.92
C ALA A 304 -11.58 9.58 5.39
N ILE A 305 -11.14 9.31 4.16
CA ILE A 305 -10.07 10.07 3.50
C ILE A 305 -10.61 11.36 2.85
N HIS A 306 -11.93 11.48 2.74
CA HIS A 306 -12.66 12.59 2.14
C HIS A 306 -13.06 13.72 3.11
N VAL A 307 -12.54 13.71 4.33
CA VAL A 307 -12.76 14.65 5.46
C VAL A 307 -13.71 15.82 5.15
N ARG A 308 -14.98 15.59 5.53
CA ARG A 308 -16.17 16.47 5.41
C ARG A 308 -15.91 17.98 5.37
N LYS A 309 -16.59 18.64 4.41
CA LYS A 309 -17.08 20.02 4.55
C LYS A 309 -18.27 20.01 5.53
N LYS A 310 -18.15 20.62 6.71
CA LYS A 310 -19.26 20.74 7.67
C LYS A 310 -20.42 21.51 7.03
N GLY A 311 -21.63 20.94 7.12
CA GLY A 311 -22.86 21.64 6.77
C GLY A 311 -24.11 20.76 6.73
N LEU A 312 -24.45 20.03 7.80
CA LEU A 312 -25.83 19.84 8.26
C LEU A 312 -25.86 19.08 9.60
N GLY A 313 -26.64 19.58 10.55
CA GLY A 313 -26.79 19.01 11.88
C GLY A 313 -27.67 17.75 11.92
N GLY A 314 -27.43 16.96 12.96
CA GLY A 314 -28.46 16.13 13.60
C GLY A 314 -28.96 14.89 12.85
N ARG A 315 -28.22 13.78 12.92
CA ARG A 315 -28.69 12.47 13.41
C ARG A 315 -27.63 11.40 13.17
N PHE A 316 -27.29 10.75 14.26
CA PHE A 316 -26.44 9.57 14.34
C PHE A 316 -27.18 8.40 13.66
N LEU A 317 -26.45 7.60 12.87
CA LEU A 317 -26.92 6.43 12.12
C LEU A 317 -27.85 6.76 10.92
N LEU A 318 -27.42 6.35 9.71
CA LEU A 318 -28.25 6.25 8.48
C LEU A 318 -28.47 7.48 7.58
N LEU A 319 -27.48 8.36 7.34
CA LEU A 319 -27.50 9.27 6.18
C LEU A 319 -26.07 9.65 5.75
N LEU A 320 -25.53 8.98 4.74
CA LEU A 320 -24.27 9.33 4.08
C LEU A 320 -24.47 9.34 2.56
N VAL A 321 -25.28 10.27 2.08
CA VAL A 321 -25.19 10.76 0.71
C VAL A 321 -25.37 12.26 0.75
N GLN A 322 -24.27 13.00 0.81
CA GLN A 322 -24.23 14.37 0.30
C GLN A 322 -22.80 14.77 -0.07
N ARG A 323 -22.51 14.57 -1.36
CA ARG A 323 -21.64 15.35 -2.26
C ARG A 323 -20.36 15.94 -1.65
N VAL A 324 -19.23 15.29 -1.94
CA VAL A 324 -17.97 16.03 -2.06
C VAL A 324 -17.17 15.50 -3.25
N SER A 325 -16.42 16.40 -3.88
CA SER A 325 -15.52 16.13 -5.01
C SER A 325 -14.28 15.35 -4.54
N LEU A 326 -14.02 14.18 -5.12
CA LEU A 326 -12.71 13.52 -5.12
C LEU A 326 -12.32 13.48 -6.57
N TRP A 327 -11.27 14.16 -7.07
CA TRP A 327 -9.86 13.75 -6.91
C TRP A 327 -8.96 14.95 -6.56
N GLY A 328 -8.09 14.79 -5.55
CA GLY A 328 -7.24 15.87 -5.02
C GLY A 328 -7.95 16.89 -4.10
N GLY A 329 -9.29 16.94 -4.09
CA GLY A 329 -10.15 17.74 -3.21
C GLY A 329 -10.25 17.27 -1.74
N ALA A 330 -9.99 15.98 -1.49
CA ALA A 330 -10.24 15.29 -0.21
C ALA A 330 -9.48 15.91 0.98
N ILE A 331 -8.16 15.98 0.86
CA ILE A 331 -7.27 16.55 1.87
C ILE A 331 -7.27 18.08 1.78
N SER A 332 -7.45 18.63 0.58
CA SER A 332 -7.43 20.07 0.36
C SER A 332 -8.64 20.79 0.99
N SER A 333 -9.79 20.08 1.15
CA SER A 333 -11.00 20.56 1.83
C SER A 333 -11.07 20.24 3.34
N ALA A 334 -10.10 19.50 3.89
CA ALA A 334 -10.07 19.12 5.30
C ALA A 334 -10.11 20.33 6.26
N ALA A 335 -10.67 20.11 7.44
CA ALA A 335 -10.73 21.13 8.49
C ALA A 335 -9.31 21.48 8.98
N ARG A 336 -9.00 22.77 9.03
CA ARG A 336 -7.65 23.29 9.34
C ARG A 336 -7.56 23.87 10.77
N PRO A 337 -6.38 23.86 11.41
CA PRO A 337 -5.10 23.34 10.89
C PRO A 337 -5.09 21.82 10.74
N ALA A 338 -4.42 21.32 9.70
CA ALA A 338 -4.19 19.90 9.48
C ALA A 338 -2.78 19.52 9.95
N CYS A 339 -2.65 18.32 10.52
CA CYS A 339 -1.39 17.69 10.89
C CYS A 339 -1.19 16.41 10.10
N PHE A 340 -0.11 16.33 9.33
CA PHE A 340 0.32 15.11 8.65
C PHE A 340 1.51 14.52 9.38
N ILE A 341 1.37 13.30 9.87
CA ILE A 341 2.41 12.59 10.62
C ILE A 341 2.96 11.51 9.72
N VAL A 342 4.25 11.61 9.38
CA VAL A 342 4.91 10.68 8.46
C VAL A 342 6.12 10.06 9.14
N GLY A 343 6.13 8.75 9.26
CA GLY A 343 7.22 8.02 9.93
C GLY A 343 7.61 6.74 9.19
N GLY A 344 8.24 5.82 9.94
CA GLY A 344 8.82 4.60 9.41
C GLY A 344 10.29 4.73 9.04
N SER A 345 10.82 3.75 8.31
CA SER A 345 12.26 3.57 8.16
C SER A 345 12.87 4.16 6.88
N LYS A 346 12.08 4.41 5.83
CA LYS A 346 12.58 4.77 4.49
C LYS A 346 11.94 6.03 3.91
N VAL A 347 12.76 7.03 3.62
CA VAL A 347 12.41 8.25 2.86
C VAL A 347 12.00 7.90 1.43
N SER A 348 12.74 6.99 0.76
CA SER A 348 12.46 6.62 -0.64
C SER A 348 11.02 6.15 -0.87
N SER A 349 10.44 5.49 0.13
CA SER A 349 9.05 5.00 0.09
C SER A 349 7.98 6.07 0.37
N LYS A 350 8.37 7.26 0.85
CA LYS A 350 7.47 8.33 1.32
C LYS A 350 7.71 9.69 0.63
N ALA A 351 8.75 9.83 -0.20
CA ALA A 351 9.08 11.09 -0.85
C ALA A 351 7.89 11.65 -1.68
N GLY A 352 7.25 10.80 -2.50
CA GLY A 352 6.08 11.19 -3.29
C GLY A 352 4.88 11.61 -2.42
N LEU A 353 4.65 10.91 -1.30
CA LEU A 353 3.64 11.30 -0.31
C LEU A 353 3.97 12.69 0.26
N LEU A 354 5.20 12.93 0.72
CA LEU A 354 5.58 14.21 1.33
C LEU A 354 5.43 15.38 0.36
N GLN A 355 5.87 15.22 -0.90
CA GLN A 355 5.68 16.22 -1.95
C GLN A 355 4.20 16.53 -2.17
N ARG A 356 3.36 15.49 -2.20
CA ARG A 356 1.92 15.65 -2.34
C ARG A 356 1.29 16.35 -1.13
N LEU A 357 1.69 15.97 0.09
CA LEU A 357 1.20 16.59 1.32
C LEU A 357 1.57 18.08 1.37
N ILE A 358 2.78 18.44 0.95
CA ILE A 358 3.20 19.85 0.85
C ILE A 358 2.32 20.59 -0.17
N SER A 359 2.09 20.01 -1.36
CA SER A 359 1.33 20.70 -2.41
C SER A 359 -0.15 20.93 -2.09
N ILE A 360 -0.75 20.12 -1.22
CA ILE A 360 -2.15 20.26 -0.77
C ILE A 360 -2.30 20.89 0.62
N SER A 361 -1.18 21.19 1.28
CA SER A 361 -1.16 21.89 2.56
C SER A 361 -1.39 23.38 2.36
N LYS A 362 -1.98 24.01 3.37
CA LYS A 362 -2.18 25.45 3.47
C LYS A 362 -1.21 26.02 4.49
N LYS A 363 -1.05 27.34 4.47
CA LYS A 363 -0.27 28.08 5.46
C LYS A 363 -0.72 27.67 6.88
N ASN A 364 0.26 27.41 7.76
CA ASN A 364 0.09 26.94 9.14
C ASN A 364 -0.29 25.45 9.32
N ASP A 365 -0.45 24.68 8.24
CA ASP A 365 -0.49 23.23 8.38
C ASP A 365 0.88 22.66 8.76
N LYS A 366 0.84 21.48 9.35
CA LYS A 366 1.98 20.87 10.03
C LYS A 366 2.30 19.53 9.39
N ILE A 367 3.57 19.27 9.15
CA ILE A 367 4.08 17.96 8.76
C ILE A 367 5.08 17.53 9.84
N LEU A 368 4.77 16.47 10.58
CA LEU A 368 5.65 15.90 11.60
C LEU A 368 6.36 14.69 11.00
N ILE A 369 7.69 14.71 10.95
CA ILE A 369 8.49 13.58 10.48
C ILE A 369 9.02 12.80 11.68
N GLY A 370 8.88 11.48 11.69
CA GLY A 370 9.40 10.61 12.75
C GLY A 370 10.08 9.35 12.21
N GLY A 371 10.40 8.40 13.10
CA GLY A 371 11.04 7.15 12.72
C GLY A 371 12.46 7.33 12.18
N CYS A 372 13.07 6.26 11.65
CA CYS A 372 14.42 6.34 11.10
C CYS A 372 14.51 7.31 9.91
N MET A 373 13.42 7.50 9.15
CA MET A 373 13.45 8.44 8.03
C MET A 373 13.76 9.88 8.47
N ALA A 374 13.39 10.29 9.69
CA ALA A 374 13.75 11.60 10.24
C ALA A 374 15.27 11.78 10.38
N LEU A 375 16.02 10.70 10.59
CA LEU A 375 17.47 10.72 10.73
C LEU A 375 18.16 11.04 9.40
N THR A 376 17.60 10.57 8.27
CA THR A 376 18.06 10.97 6.93
C THR A 376 17.85 12.48 6.71
N PHE A 377 16.73 13.05 7.16
CA PHE A 377 16.52 14.51 7.12
C PHE A 377 17.55 15.25 7.98
N LEU A 378 17.81 14.79 9.20
CA LEU A 378 18.78 15.43 10.09
C LEU A 378 20.22 15.34 9.55
N LYS A 379 20.62 14.18 9.01
CA LYS A 379 21.90 14.02 8.33
C LYS A 379 22.02 14.96 7.12
N ALA A 380 20.93 15.16 6.36
CA ALA A 380 20.92 16.08 5.23
C ALA A 380 21.12 17.56 5.65
N LEU A 381 20.79 17.90 6.90
CA LEU A 381 21.02 19.20 7.54
C LEU A 381 22.38 19.32 8.23
N GLY A 382 23.20 18.26 8.20
CA GLY A 382 24.55 18.25 8.77
C GLY A 382 24.63 17.80 10.24
N TYR A 383 23.57 17.22 10.80
CA TYR A 383 23.62 16.65 12.15
C TYR A 383 24.24 15.24 12.16
N GLU A 384 25.00 14.95 13.21
CA GLU A 384 25.54 13.61 13.48
C GLU A 384 24.45 12.67 14.00
N VAL A 385 24.23 11.54 13.33
CA VAL A 385 23.13 10.59 13.63
C VAL A 385 23.63 9.22 14.09
N GLY A 386 24.92 9.11 14.43
CA GLY A 386 25.52 7.90 14.98
C GLY A 386 25.45 6.71 14.02
N GLY A 387 25.25 5.51 14.57
CA GLY A 387 25.11 4.27 13.78
C GLY A 387 23.71 4.05 13.18
N SER A 388 22.82 5.03 13.27
CA SER A 388 21.41 4.86 12.93
C SER A 388 21.16 4.65 11.44
N ILE A 389 20.01 4.04 11.11
CA ILE A 389 19.61 3.78 9.72
C ILE A 389 19.36 5.10 8.99
N VAL A 390 20.08 5.30 7.88
CA VAL A 390 19.93 6.45 6.98
C VAL A 390 19.99 6.00 5.52
N GLU A 391 19.34 6.77 4.63
CA GLU A 391 19.42 6.59 3.19
C GLU A 391 20.24 7.71 2.55
N ASP A 392 21.56 7.51 2.43
CA ASP A 392 22.47 8.54 1.91
C ASP A 392 22.12 9.00 0.47
N SER A 393 21.54 8.12 -0.33
CA SER A 393 21.03 8.45 -1.68
C SER A 393 19.84 9.42 -1.67
N GLN A 394 19.19 9.63 -0.53
CA GLN A 394 18.00 10.47 -0.37
C GLN A 394 18.29 11.82 0.32
N LEU A 395 19.54 12.13 0.67
CA LEU A 395 19.88 13.37 1.38
C LEU A 395 19.48 14.61 0.58
N GLN A 396 19.72 14.60 -0.73
CA GLN A 396 19.34 15.70 -1.61
C GLN A 396 17.82 15.88 -1.65
N THR A 397 17.07 14.79 -1.80
CA THR A 397 15.60 14.79 -1.75
C THR A 397 15.07 15.35 -0.42
N CYS A 398 15.70 15.05 0.71
CA CYS A 398 15.31 15.60 2.01
C CYS A 398 15.46 17.14 2.06
N ARG A 399 16.55 17.68 1.51
CA ARG A 399 16.77 19.14 1.43
C ARG A 399 15.71 19.80 0.56
N GLU A 400 15.41 19.22 -0.60
CA GLU A 400 14.39 19.72 -1.52
C GLU A 400 13.00 19.72 -0.87
N ILE A 401 12.60 18.64 -0.20
CA ILE A 401 11.32 18.55 0.51
C ILE A 401 11.22 19.64 1.59
N LYS A 402 12.29 19.85 2.37
CA LYS A 402 12.30 20.91 3.40
C LYS A 402 12.15 22.30 2.78
N GLN A 403 12.89 22.58 1.71
CA GLN A 403 12.80 23.86 1.00
C GLN A 403 11.41 24.10 0.40
N GLN A 404 10.80 23.06 -0.19
CA GLN A 404 9.44 23.11 -0.72
C GLN A 404 8.41 23.39 0.39
N ALA A 405 8.54 22.73 1.55
CA ALA A 405 7.66 22.97 2.68
C ALA A 405 7.76 24.42 3.20
N GLU A 406 8.98 24.96 3.33
CA GLU A 406 9.23 26.35 3.73
C GLU A 406 8.63 27.34 2.73
N ALA A 407 8.85 27.12 1.43
CA ALA A 407 8.29 27.95 0.36
C ALA A 407 6.74 27.94 0.36
N ALA A 408 6.14 26.80 0.72
CA ALA A 408 4.69 26.66 0.84
C ALA A 408 4.11 27.20 2.17
N GLY A 409 4.96 27.66 3.10
CA GLY A 409 4.53 28.11 4.43
C GLY A 409 4.00 26.98 5.32
N VAL A 410 4.42 25.75 5.04
CA VAL A 410 4.08 24.53 5.79
C VAL A 410 5.12 24.32 6.88
N ARG A 411 4.68 24.10 8.12
CA ARG A 411 5.59 23.85 9.24
C ARG A 411 6.02 22.38 9.20
N LEU A 412 7.19 22.11 8.64
CA LEU A 412 7.81 20.79 8.67
C LEU A 412 8.66 20.66 9.94
N LEU A 413 8.25 19.77 10.85
CA LEU A 413 8.91 19.53 12.13
C LEU A 413 9.70 18.21 12.09
N LEU A 414 10.90 18.26 12.67
CA LEU A 414 11.78 17.11 12.86
C LEU A 414 11.97 16.85 14.37
N PRO A 415 12.33 15.62 14.77
CA PRO A 415 12.66 15.30 16.15
C PRO A 415 13.87 16.12 16.65
N THR A 416 13.81 16.52 17.92
CA THR A 416 14.85 17.34 18.57
C THR A 416 15.70 16.56 19.57
N ASP A 417 15.21 15.41 20.02
CA ASP A 417 15.87 14.50 20.94
C ASP A 417 15.40 13.06 20.72
N PHE A 418 16.22 12.11 21.18
CA PHE A 418 16.07 10.69 20.88
C PHE A 418 16.24 9.83 22.11
N LEU A 419 15.47 8.75 22.16
CA LEU A 419 15.75 7.60 22.99
C LEU A 419 16.72 6.68 22.24
N LEU A 420 17.86 6.40 22.88
CA LEU A 420 18.97 5.69 22.24
C LEU A 420 19.05 4.24 22.68
N GLY A 421 19.57 3.38 21.80
CA GLY A 421 20.05 2.03 22.13
C GLY A 421 21.49 1.84 21.71
N ALA A 422 22.18 0.86 22.29
CA ALA A 422 23.53 0.51 21.86
C ALA A 422 23.49 -0.19 20.49
N ALA A 423 24.37 0.20 19.57
CA ALA A 423 24.43 -0.42 18.24
C ALA A 423 24.73 -1.93 18.29
N ALA A 424 25.53 -2.35 19.27
CA ALA A 424 25.84 -3.76 19.51
C ALA A 424 24.67 -4.55 20.11
N ASN A 425 23.74 -3.89 20.80
CA ASN A 425 22.57 -4.53 21.41
C ASN A 425 21.38 -3.55 21.49
N PRO A 426 20.55 -3.48 20.44
CA PRO A 426 19.45 -2.52 20.35
C PRO A 426 18.16 -3.02 21.03
N GLN A 427 18.28 -3.74 22.15
CA GLN A 427 17.13 -4.30 22.86
C GLN A 427 16.69 -3.47 24.08
N THR A 428 17.61 -2.73 24.70
CA THR A 428 17.34 -1.93 25.89
C THR A 428 17.80 -0.49 25.70
N PRO A 429 17.14 0.50 26.32
CA PRO A 429 17.57 1.88 26.25
C PRO A 429 18.98 2.05 26.83
N ALA A 430 19.80 2.84 26.15
CA ALA A 430 21.07 3.31 26.69
C ALA A 430 20.80 4.37 27.76
N ALA A 431 21.70 4.48 28.76
CA ALA A 431 21.62 5.55 29.76
C ALA A 431 21.81 6.95 29.15
N ALA A 432 22.39 7.02 27.95
CA ALA A 432 22.60 8.26 27.23
C ALA A 432 21.32 8.71 26.49
N ALA A 433 20.98 9.99 26.62
CA ALA A 433 20.05 10.68 25.74
C ALA A 433 20.83 11.66 24.86
N ALA A 434 20.41 11.83 23.61
CA ALA A 434 21.00 12.82 22.70
C ALA A 434 19.94 13.77 22.16
N THR A 435 20.35 15.02 21.99
CA THR A 435 19.60 15.99 21.19
C THR A 435 20.13 15.98 19.76
N ALA A 436 19.30 16.33 18.78
CA ALA A 436 19.73 16.45 17.39
C ALA A 436 20.93 17.41 17.27
N ALA A 437 20.91 18.53 17.98
CA ALA A 437 21.96 19.53 17.96
C ALA A 437 23.29 19.06 18.58
N ALA A 438 23.24 18.20 19.60
CA ALA A 438 24.45 17.64 20.22
C ALA A 438 25.08 16.51 19.39
N GLY A 439 24.32 15.91 18.48
CA GLY A 439 24.74 14.74 17.72
C GLY A 439 24.62 13.43 18.50
N ILE A 440 24.58 12.32 17.76
CA ILE A 440 24.52 10.96 18.31
C ILE A 440 25.87 10.28 18.10
N ALA A 441 26.40 9.66 19.16
CA ALA A 441 27.67 8.95 19.10
C ALA A 441 27.63 7.74 18.14
N PRO A 442 28.73 7.39 17.45
CA PRO A 442 28.76 6.31 16.44
C PRO A 442 28.33 4.93 16.96
N ASN A 443 28.53 4.65 18.24
CA ASN A 443 28.16 3.38 18.87
C ASN A 443 26.70 3.33 19.36
N LEU A 444 25.91 4.37 19.11
CA LEU A 444 24.51 4.48 19.52
C LEU A 444 23.58 4.60 18.30
N LEU A 445 22.35 4.14 18.49
CA LEU A 445 21.26 4.22 17.52
C LEU A 445 20.12 5.05 18.11
N ALA A 446 19.53 5.95 17.34
CA ALA A 446 18.22 6.52 17.67
C ALA A 446 17.12 5.52 17.31
N LEU A 447 16.40 5.05 18.33
CA LEU A 447 15.38 4.00 18.18
C LEU A 447 13.96 4.49 18.46
N ASP A 448 13.80 5.64 19.13
CA ASP A 448 12.52 6.31 19.33
C ASP A 448 12.72 7.80 19.63
N HIS A 449 11.64 8.56 19.68
CA HIS A 449 11.65 9.96 20.08
C HIS A 449 11.95 10.12 21.57
N GLY A 450 12.75 11.13 21.89
CA GLY A 450 12.96 11.58 23.26
C GLY A 450 11.78 12.36 23.83
N PRO A 451 11.80 12.66 25.14
CA PRO A 451 10.70 13.32 25.83
C PRO A 451 10.38 14.71 25.27
N LYS A 452 11.37 15.50 24.84
CA LYS A 452 11.12 16.87 24.32
C LYS A 452 10.38 16.82 22.98
N THR A 453 10.76 15.88 22.13
CA THR A 453 10.07 15.64 20.85
C THR A 453 8.64 15.14 21.09
N ASN A 454 8.44 14.25 22.06
CA ASN A 454 7.11 13.76 22.40
C ASN A 454 6.19 14.88 22.90
N GLU A 455 6.69 15.78 23.73
CA GLU A 455 5.96 16.95 24.19
C GLU A 455 5.62 17.90 23.03
N LEU A 456 6.62 18.23 22.19
CA LEU A 456 6.45 19.08 21.02
C LEU A 456 5.38 18.51 20.07
N TYR A 457 5.51 17.25 19.66
CA TYR A 457 4.60 16.62 18.72
C TYR A 457 3.19 16.54 19.31
N SER A 458 3.09 16.16 20.59
CA SER A 458 1.79 16.09 21.27
C SER A 458 1.07 17.44 21.30
N LYS A 459 1.80 18.52 21.58
CA LYS A 459 1.25 19.88 21.55
C LYS A 459 0.77 20.24 20.15
N GLU A 460 1.61 20.05 19.14
CA GLU A 460 1.30 20.43 17.77
C GLU A 460 0.11 19.66 17.19
N ILE A 461 -0.04 18.38 17.53
CA ILE A 461 -1.17 17.52 17.12
C ILE A 461 -2.50 17.98 17.74
N LYS A 462 -2.51 18.31 19.04
CA LYS A 462 -3.74 18.68 19.78
C LYS A 462 -4.40 19.95 19.28
N GLU A 463 -3.64 20.84 18.62
CA GLU A 463 -4.15 22.08 18.03
C GLU A 463 -4.81 21.88 16.64
N CYS A 464 -4.71 20.68 16.07
CA CYS A 464 -5.17 20.39 14.71
C CYS A 464 -6.60 19.81 14.69
N LYS A 465 -7.35 20.17 13.65
CA LYS A 465 -8.73 19.68 13.42
C LYS A 465 -8.77 18.45 12.53
N THR A 466 -7.72 18.21 11.77
CA THR A 466 -7.54 17.00 10.95
C THR A 466 -6.15 16.45 11.18
N ILE A 467 -6.05 15.15 11.43
CA ILE A 467 -4.80 14.43 11.66
C ILE A 467 -4.76 13.25 10.70
N ILE A 468 -3.72 13.16 9.87
CA ILE A 468 -3.48 12.00 9.01
C ILE A 468 -2.12 11.43 9.38
N TRP A 469 -2.09 10.16 9.75
CA TRP A 469 -0.89 9.50 10.26
C TRP A 469 -0.52 8.28 9.44
N ASN A 470 0.72 8.25 8.94
CA ASN A 470 1.30 7.15 8.20
C ASN A 470 2.78 6.94 8.55
N GLY A 471 3.06 5.93 9.36
CA GLY A 471 4.39 5.46 9.76
C GLY A 471 4.65 5.66 11.26
N PRO A 472 5.15 4.66 12.00
CA PRO A 472 5.47 4.79 13.43
C PRO A 472 6.65 5.73 13.69
N MET A 473 6.80 6.17 14.94
CA MET A 473 7.84 7.13 15.36
C MET A 473 9.15 6.47 15.82
N GLY A 474 9.11 5.17 16.13
CA GLY A 474 10.24 4.43 16.67
C GLY A 474 10.11 2.92 16.42
N TYR A 475 10.95 2.12 17.09
CA TYR A 475 10.98 0.67 17.00
C TYR A 475 9.85 0.03 17.83
N THR A 476 8.62 0.12 17.30
CA THR A 476 7.36 -0.17 18.00
C THR A 476 7.18 -1.58 18.53
N GLU A 477 7.83 -2.55 17.91
CA GLU A 477 7.80 -3.96 18.29
C GLU A 477 8.49 -4.18 19.63
N ASN A 478 9.47 -3.35 19.96
CA ASN A 478 10.13 -3.36 21.25
C ASN A 478 9.42 -2.38 22.21
N PRO A 479 8.84 -2.85 23.34
CA PRO A 479 8.17 -2.00 24.31
C PRO A 479 9.04 -0.85 24.85
N ALA A 480 10.36 -1.02 24.89
CA ALA A 480 11.28 0.01 25.35
C ALA A 480 11.41 1.21 24.39
N PHE A 481 11.05 1.04 23.11
CA PHE A 481 11.24 2.04 22.04
C PHE A 481 9.93 2.39 21.32
N ARG A 482 8.80 2.29 22.02
CA ARG A 482 7.47 2.64 21.49
C ARG A 482 6.85 3.88 22.10
N GLY A 483 7.52 4.53 23.05
CA GLY A 483 7.01 5.68 23.81
C GLY A 483 6.64 6.87 22.91
N GLY A 484 7.43 7.16 21.89
CA GLY A 484 7.14 8.23 20.94
C GLY A 484 5.92 7.94 20.07
N THR A 485 5.77 6.68 19.63
CA THR A 485 4.57 6.25 18.92
C THR A 485 3.33 6.31 19.83
N ALA A 486 3.48 5.93 21.11
CA ALA A 486 2.42 6.04 22.10
C ALA A 486 2.00 7.50 22.35
N ALA A 487 2.96 8.42 22.46
CA ALA A 487 2.71 9.85 22.65
C ALA A 487 1.91 10.44 21.47
N VAL A 488 2.32 10.14 20.24
CA VAL A 488 1.58 10.55 19.03
C VAL A 488 0.16 9.99 19.00
N ALA A 489 0.00 8.70 19.29
CA ALA A 489 -1.31 8.06 19.30
C ALA A 489 -2.24 8.66 20.38
N ALA A 490 -1.70 8.91 21.58
CA ALA A 490 -2.44 9.55 22.68
C ALA A 490 -2.84 10.99 22.35
N ALA A 491 -1.95 11.76 21.73
CA ALA A 491 -2.26 13.13 21.30
C ALA A 491 -3.34 13.16 20.21
N ALA A 492 -3.27 12.23 19.25
CA ALA A 492 -4.29 12.11 18.21
C ALA A 492 -5.66 11.70 18.76
N ALA A 493 -5.68 10.76 19.73
CA ALA A 493 -6.91 10.37 20.42
C ALA A 493 -7.50 11.54 21.23
N ALA A 494 -6.67 12.29 21.95
CA ALA A 494 -7.11 13.47 22.69
C ALA A 494 -7.70 14.55 21.77
N ALA A 495 -7.06 14.82 20.63
CA ALA A 495 -7.59 15.73 19.62
C ALA A 495 -8.92 15.24 19.06
N THR A 496 -9.05 13.93 18.83
CA THR A 496 -10.29 13.31 18.34
C THR A 496 -11.43 13.47 19.35
N ALA A 497 -11.16 13.23 20.63
CA ALA A 497 -12.12 13.47 21.71
C ALA A 497 -12.57 14.94 21.77
N ALA A 498 -11.69 15.88 21.40
CA ALA A 498 -12.00 17.31 21.27
C ALA A 498 -12.69 17.69 19.94
N GLY A 499 -13.01 16.71 19.08
CA GLY A 499 -13.76 16.90 17.83
C GLY A 499 -12.91 17.01 16.56
N ALA A 500 -11.60 16.75 16.64
CA ALA A 500 -10.77 16.57 15.45
C ALA A 500 -11.10 15.24 14.74
N VAL A 501 -10.75 15.16 13.46
CA VAL A 501 -10.80 13.90 12.70
C VAL A 501 -9.38 13.32 12.62
N SER A 502 -9.19 12.09 13.08
CA SER A 502 -7.92 11.37 12.98
C SER A 502 -8.02 10.15 12.08
N VAL A 503 -7.16 10.07 11.06
CA VAL A 503 -7.07 8.94 10.13
C VAL A 503 -5.68 8.33 10.23
N VAL A 504 -5.60 7.05 10.60
CA VAL A 504 -4.34 6.29 10.63
C VAL A 504 -4.32 5.30 9.49
N GLY A 505 -3.28 5.34 8.68
CA GLY A 505 -3.06 4.43 7.57
C GLY A 505 -1.64 3.89 7.53
N GLY A 506 -1.44 2.79 6.80
CA GLY A 506 -0.18 2.06 6.76
C GLY A 506 -0.19 0.90 7.78
N GLY A 507 0.23 -0.29 7.33
CA GLY A 507 0.15 -1.52 8.12
C GLY A 507 0.85 -1.39 9.47
N ASP A 508 2.07 -0.86 9.48
CA ASP A 508 2.89 -0.72 10.69
C ASP A 508 2.27 0.25 11.70
N SER A 509 1.66 1.35 11.24
CA SER A 509 0.99 2.31 12.13
C SER A 509 -0.28 1.74 12.73
N VAL A 510 -1.07 1.02 11.93
CA VAL A 510 -2.28 0.36 12.41
C VAL A 510 -1.94 -0.74 13.41
N ALA A 511 -0.90 -1.53 13.14
CA ALA A 511 -0.40 -2.54 14.06
C ALA A 511 0.10 -1.90 15.38
N ALA A 512 0.89 -0.82 15.28
CA ALA A 512 1.37 -0.10 16.46
C ALA A 512 0.24 0.47 17.31
N VAL A 513 -0.79 1.06 16.70
CA VAL A 513 -1.97 1.58 17.41
C VAL A 513 -2.77 0.46 18.05
N LYS A 514 -3.01 -0.66 17.36
CA LYS A 514 -3.74 -1.81 17.94
C LYS A 514 -3.05 -2.35 19.19
N LEU A 515 -1.73 -2.51 19.14
CA LEU A 515 -0.94 -2.91 20.30
C LEU A 515 -1.12 -1.92 21.47
N LEU A 516 -1.19 -0.62 21.19
CA LEU A 516 -1.45 0.40 22.21
C LEU A 516 -2.90 0.36 22.72
N GLN A 517 -3.87 0.05 21.86
CA GLN A 517 -5.29 -0.09 22.24
C GLN A 517 -5.51 -1.31 23.14
N GLN A 518 -4.74 -2.38 22.97
CA GLN A 518 -4.76 -3.52 23.89
C GLN A 518 -4.32 -3.12 25.30
N GLN A 519 -3.38 -2.18 25.41
CA GLN A 519 -2.89 -1.65 26.69
C GLN A 519 -3.80 -0.55 27.25
N ASN A 520 -4.43 0.23 26.36
CA ASN A 520 -5.35 1.31 26.70
C ASN A 520 -6.56 1.30 25.75
N PRO A 521 -7.64 0.59 26.12
CA PRO A 521 -8.85 0.50 25.30
C PRO A 521 -9.54 1.83 25.01
N ASN A 522 -9.24 2.89 25.79
CA ASN A 522 -9.78 4.24 25.60
C ASN A 522 -9.02 5.05 24.54
N LEU A 523 -7.99 4.49 23.91
CA LEU A 523 -7.30 5.11 22.78
C LEU A 523 -8.20 5.03 21.54
N LEU A 524 -9.11 5.98 21.43
CA LEU A 524 -10.10 6.08 20.36
C LEU A 524 -9.65 7.08 19.29
N LEU A 525 -9.65 6.63 18.05
CA LEU A 525 -9.32 7.41 16.85
C LEU A 525 -10.52 7.37 15.90
N SER A 526 -10.68 8.38 15.04
CA SER A 526 -11.82 8.44 14.13
C SER A 526 -11.83 7.29 13.12
N HIS A 527 -10.66 6.95 12.54
CA HIS A 527 -10.55 5.88 11.55
C HIS A 527 -9.17 5.21 11.56
N LEU A 528 -9.17 3.88 11.55
CA LEU A 528 -8.00 3.01 11.39
C LEU A 528 -8.16 2.26 10.08
N SER A 529 -7.38 2.63 9.07
CA SER A 529 -7.48 2.05 7.74
C SER A 529 -6.94 0.61 7.69
N THR A 530 -7.64 -0.25 6.97
CA THR A 530 -7.19 -1.59 6.59
C THR A 530 -6.50 -1.60 5.21
N GLY A 531 -6.50 -0.45 4.54
CA GLY A 531 -6.08 -0.25 3.16
C GLY A 531 -4.57 -0.33 2.91
N GLY A 532 -3.74 -0.20 3.94
CA GLY A 532 -2.28 -0.27 3.82
C GLY A 532 -1.73 0.61 2.69
N GLY A 533 -1.14 -0.02 1.66
CA GLY A 533 -0.62 0.66 0.47
C GLY A 533 -1.68 1.37 -0.38
N ALA A 534 -2.94 0.92 -0.36
CA ALA A 534 -4.03 1.60 -1.06
C ALA A 534 -4.32 2.98 -0.48
N THR A 535 -4.35 3.10 0.86
CA THR A 535 -4.47 4.39 1.54
C THR A 535 -3.31 5.30 1.17
N LEU A 536 -2.08 4.78 1.14
CA LEU A 536 -0.92 5.58 0.77
C LEU A 536 -1.03 6.10 -0.68
N LYS A 537 -1.39 5.23 -1.63
CA LYS A 537 -1.61 5.61 -3.03
C LYS A 537 -2.73 6.64 -3.20
N LEU A 538 -3.79 6.51 -2.41
CA LEU A 538 -4.87 7.49 -2.39
C LEU A 538 -4.40 8.84 -1.83
N LEU A 539 -3.60 8.84 -0.76
CA LEU A 539 -3.03 10.06 -0.18
C LEU A 539 -2.00 10.73 -1.12
N GLU A 540 -1.25 9.94 -1.90
CA GLU A 540 -0.41 10.42 -3.01
C GLU A 540 -1.24 11.00 -4.17
N GLY A 541 -2.54 10.67 -4.22
CA GLY A 541 -3.46 10.96 -5.30
C GLY A 541 -3.09 10.27 -6.60
N ALA A 542 -2.51 9.07 -6.49
CA ALA A 542 -2.32 8.16 -7.61
C ALA A 542 -3.67 7.60 -8.08
N PRO A 543 -3.83 7.27 -9.38
CA PRO A 543 -5.03 6.62 -9.88
C PRO A 543 -5.28 5.29 -9.15
N LEU A 544 -6.54 5.04 -8.81
CA LEU A 544 -7.03 3.78 -8.27
C LEU A 544 -7.90 3.09 -9.35
N PRO A 545 -7.28 2.34 -10.26
CA PRO A 545 -7.93 1.91 -11.50
C PRO A 545 -9.17 1.05 -11.27
N SER A 546 -9.17 0.20 -10.25
CA SER A 546 -10.33 -0.64 -9.93
C SER A 546 -11.56 0.14 -9.43
N LEU A 547 -11.38 1.36 -8.89
CA LEU A 547 -12.53 2.22 -8.54
C LEU A 547 -13.22 2.77 -9.78
N GLY A 548 -12.46 3.11 -10.82
CA GLY A 548 -13.01 3.56 -12.10
C GLY A 548 -13.85 2.50 -12.81
N ALA A 549 -13.65 1.22 -12.48
CA ALA A 549 -14.44 0.12 -13.01
C ALA A 549 -15.81 -0.05 -12.33
N LEU A 550 -16.07 0.61 -11.19
CA LEU A 550 -17.36 0.53 -10.50
C LEU A 550 -18.45 1.34 -11.21
N THR A 551 -19.70 1.04 -10.89
CA THR A 551 -20.87 1.77 -11.38
C THR A 551 -20.89 3.16 -10.73
N THR A 552 -21.02 4.21 -11.54
CA THR A 552 -21.18 5.58 -11.04
C THR A 552 -22.63 5.83 -10.58
N GLN A 553 -22.86 6.88 -9.78
CA GLN A 553 -24.21 7.27 -9.38
C GLN A 553 -25.11 7.56 -10.59
N GLN A 554 -24.57 8.21 -11.61
CA GLN A 554 -25.31 8.46 -12.86
C GLN A 554 -25.69 7.16 -13.58
N GLN A 555 -24.77 6.20 -13.67
CA GLN A 555 -25.04 4.89 -14.26
C GLN A 555 -26.08 4.10 -13.46
N LEU A 556 -26.06 4.19 -12.12
CA LEU A 556 -27.08 3.60 -11.28
C LEU A 556 -28.46 4.19 -11.58
N GLN A 557 -28.58 5.52 -11.65
CA GLN A 557 -29.85 6.19 -11.96
C GLN A 557 -30.38 5.78 -13.35
N GLN A 558 -29.51 5.63 -14.34
CA GLN A 558 -29.89 5.11 -15.66
C GLN A 558 -30.37 3.66 -15.59
N PHE A 559 -29.66 2.80 -14.85
CA PHE A 559 -30.06 1.42 -14.64
C PHE A 559 -31.43 1.32 -13.99
N LEU A 560 -31.69 2.11 -12.94
CA LEU A 560 -32.98 2.13 -12.25
C LEU A 560 -34.12 2.55 -13.18
N LYS A 561 -33.92 3.58 -14.02
CA LYS A 561 -34.94 4.01 -15.01
C LYS A 561 -35.25 2.97 -16.08
N GLN A 562 -34.28 2.13 -16.43
CA GLN A 562 -34.46 1.08 -17.45
C GLN A 562 -35.13 -0.17 -16.90
N ASN A 563 -35.15 -0.35 -15.57
CA ASN A 563 -35.63 -1.55 -14.89
C ASN A 563 -36.77 -1.26 -13.89
N SER A 564 -37.22 0.00 -13.79
CA SER A 564 -38.47 0.44 -13.17
C SER A 564 -39.62 0.25 -14.14
#